data_AF-A0A1Z9C8F9-F1
#
_entry.id   AF-A0A1Z9C8F9-F1
#
_cell.length_a   1.000
_cell.length_b   1.000
_cell.length_c   1.000
_cell.angle_alpha   90.00
_cell.angle_beta   90.00
_cell.angle_gamma   90.00
#
_symmetry.space_group_name_H-M   'P 1'
#
loop_
_entity.id
_entity.type
_entity.pdbx_description
1 polymer ?
#
loop_
_entity_poly.entity_id
_entity_poly.type
_entity_poly.pdbx_seq_one_letter_code
_entity_poly.pdbx_strand_id
1 'polypeptide(L)'
;MTKKIIIIGSGFSSISASTYLVDKGYDVTILEKNKSFGGRARKFKEQGFTFDMGPSWYWMPDVFEKYFNDFNKSVDDYYTLKKLDPAYRVYFAKNDFIEIGDNLEKISQTFEEHEKGSSKKLMKFMAEAKQNYSIAMEKVVYKPGESVLELITLGTIKRLRYFATNIKSEVAKYFKNNKLRQILEFPALFLGAKPENTPAFYNIMNHADFGLGTWFPEKGGMHRVVESMIELALEKGVKFKSEHQVDEILVTDNKVTGVIANGNTFLCDIVISGADYNHTEKLIPNHLKNYSDSYWDKKTFAPSS
;
A
#
# COMPACT_ATOMS: atom_id res chain seq x y z
N MET A 1 32.34 13.51 -2.96
CA MET A 1 32.12 12.06 -3.18
C MET A 1 30.64 11.77 -3.09
N THR A 2 30.10 10.95 -3.99
CA THR A 2 28.72 10.49 -3.92
C THR A 2 28.53 9.62 -2.67
N LYS A 3 27.53 9.94 -1.85
CA LYS A 3 27.20 9.14 -0.66
C LYS A 3 26.64 7.78 -1.08
N LYS A 4 27.10 6.72 -0.41
CA LYS A 4 26.66 5.34 -0.62
C LYS A 4 25.51 5.00 0.33
N ILE A 5 24.47 4.40 -0.21
CA ILE A 5 23.29 3.94 0.54
C ILE A 5 23.11 2.45 0.32
N ILE A 6 22.98 1.72 1.42
CA ILE A 6 22.52 0.33 1.40
C ILE A 6 21.06 0.29 1.83
N ILE A 7 20.23 -0.39 1.04
CA ILE A 7 18.82 -0.60 1.34
C ILE A 7 18.58 -2.09 1.61
N ILE A 8 17.97 -2.41 2.74
CA ILE A 8 17.69 -3.79 3.17
C ILE A 8 16.29 -4.20 2.70
N GLY A 9 16.23 -5.23 1.86
CA GLY A 9 15.00 -5.77 1.27
C GLY A 9 14.55 -5.03 0.01
N SER A 10 13.82 -5.73 -0.86
CA SER A 10 13.39 -5.25 -2.19
C SER A 10 11.88 -5.08 -2.34
N GLY A 11 11.17 -4.73 -1.26
CA GLY A 11 9.73 -4.44 -1.32
C GLY A 11 9.42 -3.10 -2.02
N PHE A 12 8.13 -2.84 -2.26
CA PHE A 12 7.65 -1.58 -2.89
C PHE A 12 8.24 -0.32 -2.27
N SER A 13 8.30 -0.23 -0.94
CA SER A 13 8.88 0.91 -0.22
C SER A 13 10.38 1.07 -0.50
N SER A 14 11.15 -0.01 -0.44
CA SER A 14 12.59 -0.02 -0.76
C SER A 14 12.86 0.40 -2.18
N ILE A 15 12.10 -0.14 -3.15
CA ILE A 15 12.25 0.19 -4.56
C ILE A 15 11.94 1.66 -4.78
N SER A 16 10.80 2.14 -4.27
CA SER A 16 10.43 3.55 -4.37
C SER A 16 11.52 4.47 -3.79
N ALA A 17 11.95 4.22 -2.55
CA ALA A 17 13.02 4.99 -1.92
C ALA A 17 14.31 4.96 -2.74
N SER A 18 14.71 3.78 -3.25
CA SER A 18 15.92 3.63 -4.04
C SER A 18 15.92 4.47 -5.31
N THR A 19 14.81 4.50 -6.03
CA THR A 19 14.68 5.23 -7.30
C THR A 19 14.80 6.74 -7.06
N TYR A 20 14.11 7.29 -6.05
CA TYR A 20 14.24 8.71 -5.70
C TYR A 20 15.64 9.07 -5.19
N LEU A 21 16.30 8.17 -4.46
CA LEU A 21 17.65 8.43 -3.94
C LEU A 21 18.69 8.40 -5.07
N VAL A 22 18.61 7.46 -6.00
CA VAL A 22 19.50 7.48 -7.17
C VAL A 22 19.25 8.72 -8.04
N ASP A 23 18.00 9.12 -8.23
CA ASP A 23 17.65 10.36 -8.94
C ASP A 23 18.24 11.62 -8.28
N LYS A 24 18.36 11.62 -6.94
CA LYS A 24 19.07 12.66 -6.17
C LYS A 24 20.61 12.53 -6.19
N GLY A 25 21.16 11.60 -6.95
CA GLY A 25 22.60 11.44 -7.16
C GLY A 25 23.32 10.60 -6.10
N TYR A 26 22.61 9.77 -5.33
CA TYR A 26 23.22 8.81 -4.39
C TYR A 26 23.62 7.50 -5.09
N ASP A 27 24.65 6.80 -4.57
CA ASP A 27 25.01 5.45 -5.01
C ASP A 27 24.23 4.43 -4.17
N VAL A 28 23.17 3.85 -4.74
CA VAL A 28 22.22 3.01 -3.99
C VAL A 28 22.36 1.54 -4.39
N THR A 29 22.47 0.68 -3.39
CA THR A 29 22.42 -0.78 -3.57
C THR A 29 21.34 -1.40 -2.67
N ILE A 30 20.41 -2.15 -3.24
CA ILE A 30 19.45 -2.99 -2.52
C ILE A 30 20.07 -4.38 -2.30
N LEU A 31 20.04 -4.84 -1.05
CA LEU A 31 20.38 -6.21 -0.66
C LEU A 31 19.09 -6.97 -0.33
N GLU A 32 18.83 -8.06 -1.06
CA GLU A 32 17.65 -8.91 -0.91
C GLU A 32 18.07 -10.32 -0.51
N LYS A 33 17.46 -10.87 0.54
CA LYS A 33 17.76 -12.21 1.02
C LYS A 33 17.26 -13.31 0.09
N ASN A 34 16.17 -13.07 -0.64
CA ASN A 34 15.57 -14.04 -1.54
C ASN A 34 16.28 -14.03 -2.91
N LYS A 35 16.04 -15.09 -3.69
CA LYS A 35 16.50 -15.19 -5.09
C LYS A 35 15.83 -14.17 -6.02
N SER A 36 14.57 -13.82 -5.75
CA SER A 36 13.78 -12.86 -6.53
C SER A 36 13.56 -11.56 -5.76
N PHE A 37 13.47 -10.46 -6.48
CA PHE A 37 13.11 -9.15 -5.93
C PHE A 37 11.58 -8.97 -5.81
N GLY A 38 11.15 -7.91 -5.11
CA GLY A 38 9.74 -7.51 -5.00
C GLY A 38 9.14 -7.70 -3.60
N GLY A 39 9.92 -8.21 -2.65
CA GLY A 39 9.50 -8.37 -1.25
C GLY A 39 8.29 -9.29 -1.11
N ARG A 40 7.15 -8.74 -0.66
CA ARG A 40 5.89 -9.49 -0.48
C ARG A 40 5.16 -9.75 -1.81
N ALA A 41 5.40 -8.94 -2.83
CA ALA A 41 4.83 -9.15 -4.16
C ALA A 41 5.65 -10.22 -4.89
N ARG A 42 5.33 -11.50 -4.65
CA ARG A 42 6.02 -12.65 -5.25
C ARG A 42 5.11 -13.46 -6.17
N LYS A 43 5.73 -14.26 -7.03
CA LYS A 43 5.03 -15.28 -7.82
C LYS A 43 5.43 -16.67 -7.35
N PHE A 44 4.45 -17.56 -7.32
CA PHE A 44 4.65 -19.00 -7.24
C PHE A 44 4.19 -19.64 -8.55
N LYS A 45 4.98 -20.56 -9.09
CA LYS A 45 4.64 -21.29 -10.32
C LYS A 45 4.74 -22.77 -10.07
N GLU A 46 3.70 -23.50 -10.41
CA GLU A 46 3.60 -24.95 -10.17
C GLU A 46 2.65 -25.55 -11.21
N GLN A 47 3.05 -26.66 -11.83
CA GLN A 47 2.21 -27.42 -12.79
C GLN A 47 1.54 -26.57 -13.90
N GLY A 48 2.24 -25.55 -14.39
CA GLY A 48 1.73 -24.64 -15.43
C GLY A 48 0.84 -23.50 -14.92
N PHE A 49 0.52 -23.47 -13.63
CA PHE A 49 -0.21 -22.36 -12.99
C PHE A 49 0.76 -21.31 -12.46
N THR A 50 0.31 -20.06 -12.39
CA THR A 50 1.04 -18.95 -11.76
C THR A 50 0.13 -18.29 -10.73
N PHE A 51 0.64 -18.09 -9.53
CA PHE A 51 -0.05 -17.50 -8.39
C PHE A 51 0.69 -16.24 -7.93
N ASP A 52 0.00 -15.11 -7.93
CA ASP A 52 0.45 -13.92 -7.21
C ASP A 52 0.29 -14.18 -5.70
N MET A 53 1.39 -14.14 -4.95
CA MET A 53 1.42 -14.48 -3.51
C MET A 53 1.27 -13.27 -2.59
N GLY A 54 1.12 -12.08 -3.15
CA GLY A 54 1.14 -10.81 -2.44
C GLY A 54 -0.14 -10.02 -2.67
N PRO A 55 -0.05 -8.74 -3.10
CA PRO A 55 -1.23 -7.96 -3.44
C PRO A 55 -2.06 -8.62 -4.53
N SER A 56 -3.38 -8.66 -4.33
CA SER A 56 -4.34 -9.23 -5.27
C SER A 56 -5.40 -8.22 -5.74
N TRP A 57 -5.34 -6.98 -5.25
CA TRP A 57 -6.24 -5.88 -5.59
C TRP A 57 -5.44 -4.70 -6.11
N TYR A 58 -5.85 -4.15 -7.24
CA TYR A 58 -5.30 -2.92 -7.79
C TYR A 58 -6.37 -1.81 -7.71
N TRP A 59 -6.28 -1.01 -6.66
CA TRP A 59 -7.02 0.23 -6.49
C TRP A 59 -6.05 1.41 -6.56
N MET A 60 -6.59 2.62 -6.72
CA MET A 60 -5.81 3.86 -6.72
C MET A 60 -4.68 3.86 -7.78
N PRO A 61 -5.03 3.71 -9.08
CA PRO A 61 -4.04 3.73 -10.16
C PRO A 61 -3.19 5.01 -10.19
N ASP A 62 -3.75 6.12 -9.71
CA ASP A 62 -3.11 7.42 -9.56
C ASP A 62 -1.84 7.39 -8.70
N VAL A 63 -1.74 6.48 -7.73
CA VAL A 63 -0.54 6.36 -6.87
C VAL A 63 0.66 5.85 -7.66
N PHE A 64 0.48 4.78 -8.44
CA PHE A 64 1.54 4.24 -9.29
C PHE A 64 1.84 5.20 -10.44
N GLU A 65 0.81 5.76 -11.07
CA GLU A 65 0.96 6.75 -12.13
C GLU A 65 1.79 7.95 -11.65
N LYS A 66 1.53 8.45 -10.44
CA LYS A 66 2.36 9.51 -9.83
C LYS A 66 3.82 9.08 -9.66
N TYR A 67 4.07 7.88 -9.14
CA TYR A 67 5.44 7.39 -8.95
C TYR A 67 6.23 7.35 -10.26
N PHE A 68 5.65 6.82 -11.34
CA PHE A 68 6.31 6.81 -12.65
C PHE A 68 6.49 8.23 -13.21
N ASN A 69 5.48 9.10 -13.06
CA ASN A 69 5.54 10.48 -13.56
C ASN A 69 6.63 11.32 -12.89
N ASP A 70 6.95 11.04 -11.61
CA ASP A 70 8.06 11.72 -10.94
C ASP A 70 9.43 11.46 -11.60
N PHE A 71 9.52 10.46 -12.49
CA PHE A 71 10.71 10.15 -13.29
C PHE A 71 10.50 10.35 -14.80
N ASN A 72 9.51 11.14 -15.20
CA ASN A 72 9.11 11.40 -16.60
C ASN A 72 8.74 10.12 -17.37
N LYS A 73 8.02 9.21 -16.70
CA LYS A 73 7.47 7.97 -17.26
C LYS A 73 5.98 7.87 -16.94
N SER A 74 5.27 6.97 -17.58
CA SER A 74 3.89 6.60 -17.23
C SER A 74 3.81 5.10 -16.89
N VAL A 75 2.75 4.68 -16.20
CA VAL A 75 2.44 3.25 -16.03
C VAL A 75 2.37 2.54 -17.37
N ASP A 76 1.78 3.20 -18.38
CA ASP A 76 1.57 2.64 -19.72
C ASP A 76 2.88 2.33 -20.46
N ASP A 77 4.01 2.91 -20.04
CA ASP A 77 5.35 2.57 -20.58
C ASP A 77 5.79 1.15 -20.16
N TYR A 78 5.22 0.58 -19.09
CA TYR A 78 5.66 -0.68 -18.50
C TYR A 78 4.57 -1.75 -18.45
N TYR A 79 3.32 -1.40 -18.23
CA TYR A 79 2.20 -2.35 -18.20
C TYR A 79 0.86 -1.70 -18.52
N THR A 80 -0.03 -2.48 -19.12
CA THR A 80 -1.40 -2.05 -19.43
C THR A 80 -2.36 -2.51 -18.34
N LEU A 81 -3.20 -1.59 -17.88
CA LEU A 81 -4.27 -1.87 -16.92
C LEU A 81 -5.60 -2.08 -17.61
N LYS A 82 -6.31 -3.14 -17.19
CA LYS A 82 -7.71 -3.37 -17.53
C LYS A 82 -8.59 -3.06 -16.34
N LYS A 83 -9.63 -2.26 -16.55
CA LYS A 83 -10.71 -2.10 -15.57
C LYS A 83 -11.58 -3.35 -15.58
N LEU A 84 -11.86 -3.91 -14.41
CA LEU A 84 -12.66 -5.13 -14.29
C LEU A 84 -14.17 -4.79 -14.26
N ASP A 85 -14.96 -5.55 -15.02
CA ASP A 85 -16.42 -5.51 -15.03
C ASP A 85 -17.01 -6.94 -15.09
N PRO A 86 -17.71 -7.42 -14.05
CA PRO A 86 -17.84 -6.78 -12.74
C PRO A 86 -16.47 -6.61 -12.07
N ALA A 87 -16.35 -5.58 -11.23
CA ALA A 87 -15.16 -5.36 -10.42
C ALA A 87 -14.91 -6.56 -9.49
N TYR A 88 -15.97 -7.03 -8.83
CA TYR A 88 -15.99 -8.25 -8.02
C TYR A 88 -17.42 -8.68 -7.68
N ARG A 89 -17.55 -9.86 -7.06
CA ARG A 89 -18.80 -10.41 -6.51
C ARG A 89 -18.63 -10.65 -5.01
N VAL A 90 -19.61 -10.23 -4.22
CA VAL A 90 -19.68 -10.55 -2.79
C VAL A 90 -20.73 -11.63 -2.57
N TYR A 91 -20.29 -12.81 -2.15
CA TYR A 91 -21.16 -13.96 -1.90
C TYR A 91 -21.60 -14.01 -0.43
N PHE A 92 -22.90 -14.16 -0.21
CA PHE A 92 -23.53 -14.32 1.11
C PHE A 92 -23.98 -15.76 1.36
N ALA A 93 -24.24 -16.52 0.29
CA ALA A 93 -24.45 -17.96 0.30
C ALA A 93 -24.17 -18.53 -1.11
N LYS A 94 -24.32 -19.86 -1.27
CA LYS A 94 -24.23 -20.50 -2.59
C LYS A 94 -25.30 -19.90 -3.52
N ASN A 95 -24.87 -19.26 -4.61
CA ASN A 95 -25.71 -18.53 -5.58
C ASN A 95 -26.43 -17.28 -5.05
N ASP A 96 -26.07 -16.79 -3.86
CA ASP A 96 -26.56 -15.52 -3.33
C ASP A 96 -25.39 -14.55 -3.28
N PHE A 97 -25.31 -13.66 -4.27
CA PHE A 97 -24.24 -12.69 -4.39
C PHE A 97 -24.74 -11.35 -4.92
N ILE A 98 -23.97 -10.30 -4.65
CA ILE A 98 -24.15 -8.98 -5.25
C ILE A 98 -22.93 -8.68 -6.12
N GLU A 99 -23.19 -8.26 -7.36
CA GLU A 99 -22.17 -7.80 -8.30
C GLU A 99 -21.89 -6.30 -8.10
N ILE A 100 -20.62 -5.96 -7.96
CA ILE A 100 -20.16 -4.57 -8.00
C ILE A 100 -19.65 -4.32 -9.40
N GLY A 101 -20.34 -3.46 -10.14
CA GLY A 101 -19.97 -3.08 -11.51
C GLY A 101 -18.72 -2.18 -11.56
N ASP A 102 -18.27 -1.90 -12.78
CA ASP A 102 -17.08 -1.06 -13.05
C ASP A 102 -17.27 0.45 -12.85
N ASN A 103 -18.50 0.90 -12.59
CA ASN A 103 -18.82 2.31 -12.42
C ASN A 103 -19.98 2.55 -11.46
N LEU A 104 -20.04 3.77 -10.92
CA LEU A 104 -20.99 4.14 -9.88
C LEU A 104 -22.46 4.08 -10.35
N GLU A 105 -22.74 4.27 -11.63
CA GLU A 105 -24.11 4.18 -12.16
C GLU A 105 -24.64 2.75 -12.08
N LYS A 106 -23.88 1.78 -12.62
CA LYS A 106 -24.20 0.35 -12.52
C LYS A 106 -24.34 -0.08 -11.06
N ILE A 107 -23.39 0.31 -10.21
CA ILE A 107 -23.44 -0.05 -8.78
C ILE A 107 -24.68 0.55 -8.11
N SER A 108 -25.04 1.79 -8.46
CA SER A 108 -26.24 2.43 -7.92
C SER A 108 -27.53 1.73 -8.34
N GLN A 109 -27.60 1.22 -9.58
CA GLN A 109 -28.70 0.38 -10.04
C GLN A 109 -28.79 -0.92 -9.23
N THR A 110 -27.68 -1.64 -9.06
CA THR A 110 -27.62 -2.84 -8.21
C THR A 110 -28.08 -2.55 -6.78
N PHE A 111 -27.68 -1.41 -6.21
CA PHE A 111 -28.11 -1.02 -4.88
C PHE A 111 -29.64 -0.80 -4.82
N GLU A 112 -30.21 -0.07 -5.79
CA GLU A 112 -31.64 0.22 -5.85
C GLU A 112 -32.51 -1.05 -5.91
N GLU A 113 -32.04 -2.09 -6.60
CA GLU A 113 -32.70 -3.40 -6.66
C GLU A 113 -32.76 -4.07 -5.28
N HIS A 114 -31.80 -3.81 -4.40
CA HIS A 114 -31.69 -4.42 -3.07
C HIS A 114 -32.29 -3.57 -1.94
N GLU A 115 -32.36 -2.25 -2.11
CA GLU A 115 -33.02 -1.33 -1.18
C GLU A 115 -33.60 -0.13 -1.94
N LYS A 116 -34.93 -0.01 -1.99
CA LYS A 116 -35.57 1.14 -2.66
C LYS A 116 -35.06 2.49 -2.13
N GLY A 117 -34.65 3.36 -3.04
CA GLY A 117 -34.09 4.68 -2.79
C GLY A 117 -32.59 4.68 -2.45
N SER A 118 -31.92 3.54 -2.40
CA SER A 118 -30.51 3.47 -2.03
C SER A 118 -29.57 4.01 -3.11
N SER A 119 -29.98 4.06 -4.39
CA SER A 119 -29.18 4.67 -5.46
C SER A 119 -28.80 6.12 -5.12
N LYS A 120 -29.80 6.95 -4.78
CA LYS A 120 -29.58 8.36 -4.40
C LYS A 120 -28.70 8.49 -3.15
N LYS A 121 -28.86 7.57 -2.20
CA LYS A 121 -28.06 7.55 -0.97
C LYS A 121 -26.62 7.18 -1.24
N LEU A 122 -26.37 6.20 -2.11
CA LEU A 122 -25.04 5.81 -2.54
C LEU A 122 -24.33 6.95 -3.26
N MET A 123 -25.00 7.60 -4.22
CA MET A 123 -24.45 8.76 -4.91
C MET A 123 -24.01 9.86 -3.92
N LYS A 124 -24.83 10.14 -2.89
CA LYS A 124 -24.49 11.11 -1.84
C LYS A 124 -23.29 10.65 -1.00
N PHE A 125 -23.30 9.40 -0.54
CA PHE A 125 -22.21 8.81 0.25
C PHE A 125 -20.88 8.85 -0.54
N MET A 126 -20.92 8.51 -1.83
CA MET A 126 -19.76 8.48 -2.71
C MET A 126 -19.23 9.88 -3.06
N ALA A 127 -20.10 10.88 -3.14
CA ALA A 127 -19.67 12.27 -3.28
C ALA A 127 -18.89 12.75 -2.03
N GLU A 128 -19.34 12.38 -0.83
CA GLU A 128 -18.60 12.68 0.40
C GLU A 128 -17.26 11.93 0.45
N ALA A 129 -17.25 10.65 0.09
CA ALA A 129 -16.04 9.83 0.00
C ALA A 129 -15.02 10.38 -1.00
N LYS A 130 -15.47 10.83 -2.18
CA LYS A 130 -14.61 11.48 -3.20
C LYS A 130 -13.95 12.74 -2.65
N GLN A 131 -14.72 13.59 -1.98
CA GLN A 131 -14.17 14.81 -1.39
C GLN A 131 -13.14 14.50 -0.29
N ASN A 132 -13.41 13.48 0.55
CA ASN A 132 -12.47 13.05 1.57
C ASN A 132 -11.19 12.46 0.94
N TYR A 133 -11.30 11.69 -0.15
CA TYR A 133 -10.17 11.14 -0.89
C TYR A 133 -9.25 12.23 -1.41
N SER A 134 -9.80 13.24 -2.10
CA SER A 134 -9.01 14.38 -2.59
C SER A 134 -8.31 15.11 -1.44
N ILE A 135 -8.99 15.36 -0.32
CA ILE A 135 -8.36 16.00 0.85
C ILE A 135 -7.21 15.13 1.41
N ALA A 136 -7.45 13.83 1.59
CA ALA A 136 -6.46 12.92 2.13
C ALA A 136 -5.22 12.84 1.23
N MET A 137 -5.42 12.55 -0.06
CA MET A 137 -4.32 12.36 -1.00
C MET A 137 -3.56 13.66 -1.27
N GLU A 138 -4.24 14.77 -1.55
CA GLU A 138 -3.56 16.02 -1.94
C GLU A 138 -2.91 16.75 -0.76
N LYS A 139 -3.49 16.67 0.43
CA LYS A 139 -3.12 17.57 1.54
C LYS A 139 -2.46 16.88 2.72
N VAL A 140 -2.60 15.56 2.84
CA VAL A 140 -2.17 14.82 4.03
C VAL A 140 -1.15 13.73 3.68
N VAL A 141 -1.48 12.81 2.77
CA VAL A 141 -0.68 11.58 2.52
C VAL A 141 0.74 11.90 2.04
N TYR A 142 0.92 12.94 1.23
CA TYR A 142 2.24 13.33 0.70
C TYR A 142 2.98 14.37 1.55
N LYS A 143 2.52 14.62 2.79
CA LYS A 143 3.25 15.48 3.74
C LYS A 143 4.48 14.73 4.30
N PRO A 144 5.54 15.44 4.71
CA PRO A 144 6.79 14.82 5.13
C PRO A 144 6.68 14.04 6.44
N GLY A 145 5.61 14.25 7.23
CA GLY A 145 5.39 13.54 8.49
C GLY A 145 6.26 14.08 9.63
N GLU A 146 6.71 15.33 9.55
CA GLU A 146 7.58 15.95 10.57
C GLU A 146 6.78 16.41 11.79
N SER A 147 5.49 16.73 11.61
CA SER A 147 4.62 17.17 12.69
C SER A 147 3.19 16.65 12.55
N VAL A 148 2.59 16.28 13.68
CA VAL A 148 1.15 15.94 13.76
C VAL A 148 0.24 17.10 13.34
N LEU A 149 0.74 18.35 13.39
CA LEU A 149 0.01 19.53 12.92
C LEU A 149 -0.19 19.52 11.40
N GLU A 150 0.59 18.74 10.64
CA GLU A 150 0.41 18.59 9.18
C GLU A 150 -0.95 17.94 8.84
N LEU A 151 -1.52 17.17 9.78
CA LEU A 151 -2.85 16.58 9.65
C LEU A 151 -3.97 17.62 9.79
N ILE A 152 -3.66 18.80 10.33
CA ILE A 152 -4.62 19.88 10.58
C ILE A 152 -4.64 20.82 9.38
N THR A 153 -5.66 20.66 8.54
CA THR A 153 -5.91 21.51 7.37
C THR A 153 -7.34 22.05 7.44
N LEU A 154 -7.64 23.14 6.72
CA LEU A 154 -9.03 23.61 6.60
C LEU A 154 -9.98 22.52 6.06
N GLY A 155 -9.46 21.58 5.25
CA GLY A 155 -10.22 20.44 4.75
C GLY A 155 -10.53 19.42 5.83
N THR A 156 -9.55 19.04 6.65
CA THR A 156 -9.72 18.06 7.72
C THR A 156 -10.52 18.62 8.90
N ILE A 157 -10.36 19.91 9.23
CA ILE A 157 -11.17 20.61 10.25
C ILE A 157 -12.66 20.58 9.89
N LYS A 158 -13.02 20.88 8.63
CA LYS A 158 -14.41 20.80 8.13
C LYS A 158 -14.98 19.38 8.14
N ARG A 159 -14.14 18.38 8.42
CA ARG A 159 -14.46 16.96 8.46
C ARG A 159 -14.26 16.34 9.85
N LEU A 160 -14.09 17.14 10.91
CA LEU A 160 -13.80 16.64 12.26
C LEU A 160 -14.82 15.58 12.75
N ARG A 161 -16.10 15.71 12.36
CA ARG A 161 -17.14 14.70 12.67
C ARG A 161 -16.77 13.29 12.22
N TYR A 162 -16.08 13.14 11.09
CA TYR A 162 -15.70 11.85 10.51
C TYR A 162 -14.56 11.17 11.25
N PHE A 163 -13.78 11.93 12.03
CA PHE A 163 -12.76 11.38 12.91
C PHE A 163 -13.34 10.94 14.25
N ALA A 164 -14.49 11.50 14.65
CA ALA A 164 -15.21 11.14 15.88
C ALA A 164 -16.20 9.96 15.70
N THR A 165 -16.47 9.54 14.46
CA THR A 165 -17.36 8.41 14.14
C THR A 165 -16.60 7.30 13.40
N ASN A 166 -17.21 6.12 13.23
CA ASN A 166 -16.63 5.00 12.49
C ASN A 166 -17.41 4.66 11.22
N ILE A 167 -16.78 3.88 10.32
CA ILE A 167 -17.35 3.51 9.01
C ILE A 167 -18.70 2.82 9.16
N LYS A 168 -18.81 1.84 10.05
CA LYS A 168 -20.06 1.09 10.30
C LYS A 168 -21.22 2.02 10.67
N SER A 169 -20.96 2.96 11.58
CA SER A 169 -21.97 3.92 12.05
C SER A 169 -22.38 4.90 10.96
N GLU A 170 -21.44 5.33 10.11
CA GLU A 170 -21.75 6.23 9.00
C GLU A 170 -22.55 5.53 7.91
N VAL A 171 -22.15 4.32 7.51
CA VAL A 171 -22.86 3.49 6.53
C VAL A 171 -24.29 3.18 7.00
N ALA A 172 -24.48 2.88 8.29
CA ALA A 172 -25.79 2.57 8.87
C ALA A 172 -26.80 3.73 8.81
N LYS A 173 -26.34 4.99 8.70
CA LYS A 173 -27.22 6.17 8.50
C LYS A 173 -27.85 6.20 7.12
N TYR A 174 -27.16 5.64 6.12
CA TYR A 174 -27.60 5.65 4.73
C TYR A 174 -28.42 4.40 4.40
N PHE A 175 -27.91 3.21 4.73
CA PHE A 175 -28.49 1.95 4.27
C PHE A 175 -29.11 1.19 5.43
N LYS A 176 -30.18 0.44 5.19
CA LYS A 176 -30.79 -0.51 6.15
C LYS A 176 -30.48 -1.96 5.81
N ASN A 177 -30.32 -2.28 4.53
CA ASN A 177 -30.00 -3.62 4.05
C ASN A 177 -28.61 -4.06 4.54
N ASN A 178 -28.54 -5.18 5.25
CA ASN A 178 -27.30 -5.69 5.85
C ASN A 178 -26.23 -6.05 4.81
N LYS A 179 -26.62 -6.58 3.63
CA LYS A 179 -25.68 -6.94 2.56
C LYS A 179 -24.99 -5.71 1.99
N LEU A 180 -25.76 -4.65 1.72
CA LEU A 180 -25.23 -3.38 1.23
C LEU A 180 -24.30 -2.71 2.26
N ARG A 181 -24.64 -2.81 3.55
CA ARG A 181 -23.76 -2.32 4.64
C ARG A 181 -22.44 -3.08 4.68
N GLN A 182 -22.48 -4.42 4.64
CA GLN A 182 -21.27 -5.26 4.63
C GLN A 182 -20.37 -4.94 3.43
N ILE A 183 -20.96 -4.72 2.26
CA ILE A 183 -20.26 -4.31 1.04
C ILE A 183 -19.56 -2.96 1.22
N LEU A 184 -20.23 -1.97 1.81
CA LEU A 184 -19.63 -0.64 2.05
C LEU A 184 -18.62 -0.62 3.21
N GLU A 185 -18.71 -1.57 4.14
CA GLU A 185 -17.78 -1.73 5.25
C GLU A 185 -16.50 -2.49 4.82
N PHE A 186 -16.59 -3.35 3.80
CA PHE A 186 -15.49 -4.19 3.31
C PHE A 186 -14.20 -3.43 2.98
N PRO A 187 -14.22 -2.27 2.27
CA PRO A 187 -13.00 -1.53 1.94
C PRO A 187 -12.19 -1.10 3.18
N ALA A 188 -12.82 -0.94 4.35
CA ALA A 188 -12.10 -0.58 5.58
C ALA A 188 -11.18 -1.71 6.08
N LEU A 189 -11.45 -2.97 5.72
CA LEU A 189 -10.61 -4.12 6.11
C LEU A 189 -9.22 -4.09 5.46
N PHE A 190 -9.07 -3.42 4.32
CA PHE A 190 -7.77 -3.24 3.66
C PHE A 190 -6.79 -2.39 4.47
N LEU A 191 -7.28 -1.69 5.51
CA LEU A 191 -6.44 -0.97 6.47
C LEU A 191 -5.94 -1.86 7.62
N GLY A 192 -6.29 -3.15 7.62
CA GLY A 192 -5.95 -4.08 8.70
C GLY A 192 -6.74 -3.84 9.99
N ALA A 193 -7.83 -3.08 9.93
CA ALA A 193 -8.67 -2.73 11.08
C ALA A 193 -10.14 -3.05 10.83
N LYS A 194 -10.86 -3.44 11.89
CA LYS A 194 -12.31 -3.67 11.82
C LYS A 194 -13.05 -2.34 11.57
N PRO A 195 -14.13 -2.30 10.75
CA PRO A 195 -14.86 -1.06 10.43
C PRO A 195 -15.38 -0.27 11.64
N GLU A 196 -15.63 -0.95 12.76
CA GLU A 196 -16.06 -0.36 14.04
C GLU A 196 -14.98 0.47 14.72
N ASN A 197 -13.71 0.12 14.48
CA ASN A 197 -12.52 0.75 15.03
C ASN A 197 -11.84 1.69 14.02
N THR A 198 -12.37 1.78 12.79
CA THR A 198 -11.81 2.60 11.72
C THR A 198 -12.60 3.91 11.62
N PRO A 199 -11.97 5.09 11.76
CA PRO A 199 -12.62 6.38 11.59
C PRO A 199 -13.40 6.48 10.27
N ALA A 200 -14.57 7.12 10.30
CA ALA A 200 -15.42 7.25 9.12
C ALA A 200 -14.76 8.05 7.97
N PHE A 201 -13.73 8.85 8.29
CA PHE A 201 -12.92 9.54 7.29
C PHE A 201 -12.25 8.58 6.32
N TYR A 202 -12.00 7.32 6.70
CA TYR A 202 -11.45 6.29 5.82
C TYR A 202 -12.43 5.78 4.76
N ASN A 203 -13.62 6.37 4.62
CA ASN A 203 -14.49 6.12 3.49
C ASN A 203 -13.85 6.56 2.15
N ILE A 204 -12.66 7.18 2.18
CA ILE A 204 -11.76 7.30 1.02
C ILE A 204 -11.53 5.95 0.32
N MET A 205 -11.51 4.84 1.07
CA MET A 205 -11.36 3.50 0.50
C MET A 205 -12.59 3.08 -0.30
N ASN A 206 -13.78 3.54 0.06
CA ASN A 206 -14.97 3.36 -0.78
C ASN A 206 -14.82 4.12 -2.10
N HIS A 207 -14.25 5.33 -2.09
CA HIS A 207 -13.98 6.06 -3.34
C HIS A 207 -12.94 5.36 -4.21
N ALA A 208 -11.87 4.84 -3.61
CA ALA A 208 -10.87 4.05 -4.31
C ALA A 208 -11.52 2.83 -5.01
N ASP A 209 -12.43 2.14 -4.32
CA ASP A 209 -13.11 0.97 -4.83
C ASP A 209 -14.22 1.31 -5.86
N PHE A 210 -15.27 2.01 -5.43
CA PHE A 210 -16.49 2.25 -6.22
C PHE A 210 -16.34 3.40 -7.21
N GLY A 211 -15.47 4.36 -6.91
CA GLY A 211 -15.27 5.58 -7.69
C GLY A 211 -14.23 5.38 -8.78
N LEU A 212 -12.99 5.05 -8.38
CA LEU A 212 -11.89 4.81 -9.32
C LEU A 212 -12.05 3.45 -10.01
N GLY A 213 -12.51 2.44 -9.28
CA GLY A 213 -12.74 1.09 -9.78
C GLY A 213 -11.62 0.11 -9.44
N THR A 214 -11.88 -1.15 -9.72
CA THR A 214 -10.90 -2.24 -9.59
C THR A 214 -10.23 -2.52 -10.93
N TRP A 215 -8.90 -2.62 -10.91
CA TRP A 215 -8.09 -2.80 -12.10
C TRP A 215 -7.25 -4.08 -12.01
N PHE A 216 -6.69 -4.50 -13.13
CA PHE A 216 -5.78 -5.64 -13.19
C PHE A 216 -4.75 -5.43 -14.32
N PRO A 217 -3.44 -5.67 -14.08
CA PRO A 217 -2.47 -5.71 -15.16
C PRO A 217 -2.75 -6.87 -16.11
N GLU A 218 -3.07 -6.57 -17.37
CA GLU A 218 -3.55 -7.58 -18.34
C GLU A 218 -2.54 -8.71 -18.56
N LYS A 219 -1.25 -8.38 -18.55
CA LYS A 219 -0.15 -9.32 -18.73
C LYS A 219 0.71 -9.37 -17.47
N GLY A 220 1.03 -10.58 -17.03
CA GLY A 220 1.93 -10.83 -15.90
C GLY A 220 1.28 -10.76 -14.51
N GLY A 221 0.01 -10.35 -14.42
CA GLY A 221 -0.74 -10.30 -13.15
C GLY A 221 -0.25 -9.21 -12.21
N MET A 222 -0.62 -9.31 -10.93
CA MET A 222 -0.32 -8.26 -9.94
C MET A 222 1.18 -8.10 -9.69
N HIS A 223 1.97 -9.16 -9.83
CA HIS A 223 3.41 -9.07 -9.73
C HIS A 223 4.06 -8.22 -10.83
N ARG A 224 3.39 -8.02 -11.98
CA ARG A 224 3.92 -7.13 -13.03
C ARG A 224 4.20 -5.72 -12.50
N VAL A 225 3.39 -5.24 -11.56
CA VAL A 225 3.52 -3.91 -10.96
C VAL A 225 4.88 -3.73 -10.28
N VAL A 226 5.30 -4.71 -9.47
CA VAL A 226 6.60 -4.62 -8.79
C VAL A 226 7.76 -4.84 -9.76
N GLU A 227 7.60 -5.72 -10.77
CA GLU A 227 8.60 -5.89 -11.85
C GLU A 227 8.85 -4.57 -12.57
N SER A 228 7.80 -3.83 -12.92
CA SER A 228 7.93 -2.52 -13.59
C SER A 228 8.60 -1.46 -12.72
N MET A 229 8.36 -1.47 -11.41
CA MET A 229 9.10 -0.57 -10.50
C MET A 229 10.58 -0.96 -10.39
N ILE A 230 10.91 -2.26 -10.43
CA ILE A 230 12.29 -2.75 -10.47
C ILE A 230 12.97 -2.37 -11.79
N GLU A 231 12.27 -2.51 -12.91
CA GLU A 231 12.75 -2.09 -14.24
C GLU A 231 13.13 -0.61 -14.24
N LEU A 232 12.21 0.27 -13.79
CA LEU A 232 12.51 1.69 -13.66
C LEU A 232 13.69 1.96 -12.70
N ALA A 233 13.75 1.28 -11.55
CA ALA A 233 14.84 1.45 -10.60
C ALA A 233 16.20 1.08 -11.23
N LEU A 234 16.26 -0.02 -11.99
CA LEU A 234 17.44 -0.44 -12.73
C LEU A 234 17.81 0.57 -13.83
N GLU A 235 16.84 1.07 -14.60
CA GLU A 235 17.04 2.13 -15.61
C GLU A 235 17.68 3.38 -15.01
N LYS A 236 17.27 3.76 -13.79
CA LYS A 236 17.80 4.92 -13.08
C LYS A 236 19.20 4.67 -12.48
N GLY A 237 19.63 3.41 -12.36
CA GLY A 237 20.96 3.04 -11.89
C GLY A 237 21.01 2.44 -10.48
N VAL A 238 19.87 2.03 -9.91
CA VAL A 238 19.84 1.28 -8.64
C VAL A 238 20.50 -0.08 -8.85
N LYS A 239 21.42 -0.45 -7.95
CA LYS A 239 22.06 -1.78 -7.96
C LYS A 239 21.25 -2.75 -7.11
N PHE A 240 21.05 -3.97 -7.60
CA PHE A 240 20.35 -5.01 -6.86
C PHE A 240 21.27 -6.22 -6.62
N LYS A 241 21.24 -6.78 -5.42
CA LYS A 241 21.93 -8.02 -5.05
C LYS A 241 20.95 -8.97 -4.38
N SER A 242 20.56 -10.03 -5.09
CA SER A 242 19.72 -11.12 -4.57
C SER A 242 20.56 -12.10 -3.75
N GLU A 243 19.91 -12.92 -2.94
CA GLU A 243 20.57 -13.91 -2.09
C GLU A 243 21.65 -13.29 -1.18
N HIS A 244 21.46 -12.04 -0.74
CA HIS A 244 22.34 -11.34 0.21
C HIS A 244 21.52 -10.99 1.44
N GLN A 245 21.42 -11.93 2.38
CA GLN A 245 20.79 -11.66 3.66
C GLN A 245 21.69 -10.71 4.46
N VAL A 246 21.12 -9.61 4.95
CA VAL A 246 21.83 -8.74 5.90
C VAL A 246 21.77 -9.37 7.28
N ASP A 247 22.93 -9.59 7.86
CA ASP A 247 23.10 -10.25 9.16
C ASP A 247 23.35 -9.23 10.28
N GLU A 248 23.99 -8.09 9.96
CA GLU A 248 24.33 -7.05 10.94
C GLU A 248 24.40 -5.66 10.30
N ILE A 249 23.95 -4.63 11.01
CA ILE A 249 24.21 -3.22 10.70
C ILE A 249 25.42 -2.76 11.52
N LEU A 250 26.47 -2.35 10.82
CA LEU A 250 27.72 -1.90 11.43
C LEU A 250 27.60 -0.45 11.89
N VAL A 251 27.98 -0.22 13.15
CA VAL A 251 27.95 1.11 13.77
C VAL A 251 29.28 1.39 14.47
N THR A 252 29.82 2.59 14.27
CA THR A 252 31.02 3.10 14.95
C THR A 252 30.75 4.53 15.40
N ASP A 253 31.05 4.85 16.66
CA ASP A 253 30.78 6.17 17.26
C ASP A 253 29.34 6.67 17.04
N ASN A 254 28.36 5.78 17.26
CA ASN A 254 26.92 6.01 17.03
C ASN A 254 26.57 6.42 15.59
N LYS A 255 27.41 6.09 14.60
CA LYS A 255 27.16 6.30 13.18
C LYS A 255 27.25 5.00 12.41
N VAL A 256 26.33 4.81 11.47
CA VAL A 256 26.38 3.68 10.54
C VAL A 256 27.65 3.76 9.70
N THR A 257 28.32 2.61 9.53
CA THR A 257 29.52 2.48 8.68
C THR A 257 29.34 1.44 7.58
N GLY A 258 28.31 0.59 7.66
CA GLY A 258 28.06 -0.45 6.68
C GLY A 258 27.06 -1.48 7.16
N VAL A 259 27.00 -2.60 6.44
CA VAL A 259 26.31 -3.82 6.86
C VAL A 259 27.17 -5.05 6.57
N ILE A 260 26.95 -6.14 7.31
CA ILE A 260 27.42 -7.48 6.94
C ILE A 260 26.28 -8.20 6.26
N ALA A 261 26.55 -8.76 5.08
CA ALA A 261 25.60 -9.62 4.38
C ALA A 261 26.29 -10.84 3.76
N ASN A 262 25.82 -12.04 4.11
CA ASN A 262 26.43 -13.31 3.73
C ASN A 262 27.95 -13.35 4.00
N GLY A 263 28.36 -12.87 5.18
CA GLY A 263 29.78 -12.81 5.57
C GLY A 263 30.65 -11.79 4.82
N ASN A 264 30.06 -10.97 3.94
CA ASN A 264 30.76 -9.88 3.26
C ASN A 264 30.38 -8.52 3.86
N THR A 265 31.37 -7.62 3.96
CA THR A 265 31.15 -6.26 4.45
C THR A 265 30.81 -5.31 3.31
N PHE A 266 29.69 -4.60 3.43
CA PHE A 266 29.25 -3.55 2.51
C PHE A 266 29.32 -2.20 3.23
N LEU A 267 30.36 -1.41 2.94
CA LEU A 267 30.53 -0.07 3.53
C LEU A 267 29.58 0.94 2.90
N CYS A 268 28.94 1.77 3.73
CA CYS A 268 28.03 2.82 3.29
C CYS A 268 27.89 3.95 4.31
N ASP A 269 27.39 5.10 3.84
CA ASP A 269 27.15 6.28 4.68
C ASP A 269 25.75 6.26 5.32
N ILE A 270 24.80 5.57 4.69
CA ILE A 270 23.39 5.52 5.11
C ILE A 270 22.87 4.09 4.89
N VAL A 271 22.10 3.59 5.86
CA VAL A 271 21.31 2.37 5.73
C VAL A 271 19.83 2.73 5.80
N ILE A 272 19.03 2.20 4.87
CA ILE A 272 17.57 2.28 4.90
C ILE A 272 17.03 0.86 4.98
N SER A 273 16.22 0.55 5.99
CA SER A 273 15.61 -0.77 6.08
C SER A 273 14.18 -0.73 5.55
N GLY A 274 13.91 -1.50 4.51
CA GLY A 274 12.55 -1.86 4.09
C GLY A 274 12.08 -3.22 4.65
N ALA A 275 12.87 -3.83 5.55
CA ALA A 275 12.47 -5.02 6.26
C ALA A 275 11.48 -4.69 7.40
N ASP A 276 10.84 -5.73 7.95
CA ASP A 276 9.97 -5.55 9.11
C ASP A 276 10.73 -4.91 10.27
N TYR A 277 10.08 -4.02 11.03
CA TYR A 277 10.76 -3.20 12.04
C TYR A 277 11.44 -4.06 13.12
N ASN A 278 10.73 -5.07 13.66
CA ASN A 278 11.32 -6.02 14.60
C ASN A 278 12.55 -6.75 14.02
N HIS A 279 12.50 -7.13 12.74
CA HIS A 279 13.66 -7.74 12.09
C HIS A 279 14.84 -6.76 12.03
N THR A 280 14.59 -5.50 11.66
CA THR A 280 15.63 -4.47 11.59
C THR A 280 16.27 -4.21 12.96
N GLU A 281 15.47 -4.11 14.03
CA GLU A 281 16.00 -3.94 15.39
C GLU A 281 16.96 -5.07 15.77
N LYS A 282 16.73 -6.30 15.30
CA LYS A 282 17.63 -7.44 15.55
C LYS A 282 18.98 -7.34 14.82
N LEU A 283 19.08 -6.54 13.76
CA LEU A 283 20.33 -6.29 13.02
C LEU A 283 21.18 -5.20 13.67
N ILE A 284 20.64 -4.44 14.62
CA ILE A 284 21.31 -3.33 15.29
C ILE A 284 22.00 -3.83 16.58
N PRO A 285 23.19 -3.33 16.94
CA PRO A 285 23.84 -3.64 18.20
C PRO A 285 22.91 -3.41 19.42
N ASN A 286 22.91 -4.34 20.38
CA ASN A 286 21.96 -4.34 21.50
C ASN A 286 21.87 -3.02 22.27
N HIS A 287 22.97 -2.29 22.42
CA HIS A 287 23.01 -1.02 23.16
C HIS A 287 22.41 0.18 22.38
N LEU A 288 22.05 0.01 21.11
CA LEU A 288 21.48 1.03 20.24
C LEU A 288 20.04 0.71 19.79
N LYS A 289 19.49 -0.42 20.23
CA LYS A 289 18.10 -0.79 19.93
C LYS A 289 17.12 0.19 20.60
N ASN A 290 16.05 0.55 19.90
CA ASN A 290 14.99 1.38 20.48
C ASN A 290 14.09 0.56 21.41
N TYR A 291 13.93 -0.72 21.10
CA TYR A 291 12.97 -1.61 21.77
C TYR A 291 13.62 -2.94 22.17
N SER A 292 13.23 -3.46 23.33
CA SER A 292 13.65 -4.78 23.80
C SER A 292 12.84 -5.91 23.15
N ASP A 293 13.34 -7.15 23.23
CA ASP A 293 12.60 -8.31 22.74
C ASP A 293 11.23 -8.45 23.45
N SER A 294 11.17 -8.19 24.76
CA SER A 294 9.91 -8.20 25.52
C SER A 294 8.88 -7.16 25.06
N TYR A 295 9.32 -6.03 24.48
CA TYR A 295 8.40 -5.08 23.85
C TYR A 295 7.74 -5.71 22.63
N TRP A 296 8.52 -6.37 21.77
CA TRP A 296 8.06 -7.00 20.54
C TRP A 296 7.16 -8.21 20.79
N ASP A 297 7.44 -9.00 21.83
CA ASP A 297 6.62 -10.17 22.21
C ASP A 297 5.18 -9.79 22.57
N LYS A 298 4.95 -8.54 22.99
CA LYS A 298 3.62 -8.01 23.34
C LYS A 298 2.89 -7.37 22.16
N LYS A 299 3.50 -7.33 20.96
CA LYS A 299 2.91 -6.70 19.78
C LYS A 299 2.21 -7.71 18.89
N THR A 300 1.08 -7.29 18.35
CA THR A 300 0.40 -7.96 17.26
C THR A 300 0.86 -7.32 15.95
N PHE A 301 1.56 -8.07 15.11
CA PHE A 301 2.05 -7.56 13.82
C PHE A 301 0.91 -7.59 12.78
N ALA A 302 0.74 -6.51 12.01
CA ALA A 302 -0.18 -6.48 10.88
C ALA A 302 0.53 -6.90 9.57
N PRO A 303 -0.15 -7.60 8.65
CA PRO A 303 -1.52 -8.11 8.78
C PRO A 303 -1.53 -9.33 9.71
N SER A 304 -2.32 -9.26 10.78
CA SER A 304 -2.58 -10.36 11.71
C SER A 304 -4.01 -10.83 11.46
N SER A 305 -4.18 -12.14 11.42
CA SER A 305 -5.48 -12.81 11.42
C SER A 305 -6.07 -12.84 12.82
#